data_AF-A0A6H2U2E3-F1
#
_entry.id   AF-A0A6H2U2E3-F1
#
_cell.length_a   1.000
_cell.length_b   1.000
_cell.length_c   1.000
_cell.angle_alpha   90.00
_cell.angle_beta   90.00
_cell.angle_gamma   90.00
#
_symmetry.space_group_name_H-M   'P 1'
#
loop_
_entity.id
_entity.type
_entity.pdbx_description
1 polymer ?
#
loop_
_entity_poly.entity_id
_entity_poly.type
_entity_poly.pdbx_seq_one_letter_code
_entity_poly.pdbx_strand_id
1 'polypeptide(L)'
;YKRKPTLINHYVQSIHYMLETSKALNINNIFKDITMSYQQRIKNYIKIFEILRDYMWEIIFAKWLRYSPMFCLGVRTNKLLKKYYSTKLIENKLDPHWVTGFIDAEGCFSVIIEVSESLKSKVRISFEINLHEKDKEILYKIQSFFGVGGIYHRPDRKKSVYRVTNVNYINDVIIPHFTKYPLISKKGVDFLLWCKVVKMILNKEHLTKEGFLTILSYYAYINRGVSKKVLNYYPNIIPSDKPIIDLPNNINPQWVSGFVAGDGGFSIYVRPAKDY
;
A
#
# COMPACT_ATOMS: atom_id res chain seq x y z
N TYR A 1 -29.98 53.29 -8.48
CA TYR A 1 -28.62 53.25 -7.92
C TYR A 1 -27.93 51.95 -8.29
N LYS A 2 -27.13 51.94 -9.37
CA LYS A 2 -26.29 50.80 -9.79
C LYS A 2 -24.96 50.88 -9.03
N ARG A 3 -24.66 49.92 -8.15
CA ARG A 3 -23.29 49.72 -7.61
C ARG A 3 -22.58 48.65 -8.43
N LYS A 4 -21.38 49.00 -8.90
CA LYS A 4 -20.46 48.22 -9.75
C LYS A 4 -19.87 47.00 -9.03
N PRO A 5 -19.55 45.90 -9.74
CA PRO A 5 -18.55 44.93 -9.31
C PRO A 5 -17.16 45.35 -9.84
N THR A 6 -16.38 46.10 -9.05
CA THR A 6 -15.06 46.60 -9.48
C THR A 6 -13.85 45.82 -8.96
N LEU A 7 -14.00 44.77 -8.16
CA LEU A 7 -12.84 43.99 -7.68
C LEU A 7 -12.45 42.80 -8.56
N ILE A 8 -13.35 42.24 -9.39
CA ILE A 8 -13.07 41.01 -10.14
C ILE A 8 -12.24 41.29 -11.41
N ASN A 9 -12.42 42.43 -12.07
CA ASN A 9 -11.71 42.74 -13.31
C ASN A 9 -10.20 42.99 -13.14
N HIS A 10 -9.78 43.53 -11.98
CA HIS A 10 -8.36 43.84 -11.76
C HIS A 10 -7.52 42.57 -11.60
N TYR A 11 -8.02 41.55 -10.90
CA TYR A 11 -7.30 40.28 -10.74
C TYR A 11 -7.24 39.47 -12.05
N VAL A 12 -8.31 39.49 -12.84
CA VAL A 12 -8.35 38.78 -14.12
C VAL A 12 -7.38 39.39 -15.13
N GLN A 13 -7.28 40.72 -15.20
CA GLN A 13 -6.29 41.39 -16.06
C GLN A 13 -4.84 41.13 -15.63
N SER A 14 -4.54 41.16 -14.33
CA SER A 14 -3.20 40.86 -13.81
C SER A 14 -2.77 39.42 -14.09
N ILE A 15 -3.71 38.47 -14.04
CA ILE A 15 -3.45 37.05 -14.36
C ILE A 15 -3.27 36.86 -15.88
N HIS A 16 -4.07 37.52 -16.72
CA HIS A 16 -3.92 37.46 -18.17
C HIS A 16 -2.57 38.03 -18.63
N TYR A 17 -2.14 39.14 -18.03
CA TYR A 17 -0.83 39.76 -18.29
C TYR A 17 0.34 38.87 -17.85
N MET A 18 0.24 38.20 -16.69
CA MET A 18 1.23 37.20 -16.27
C MET A 18 1.28 35.98 -17.20
N LEU A 19 0.14 35.55 -17.76
CA LEU A 19 0.08 34.42 -18.69
C LEU A 19 0.64 34.76 -20.07
N GLU A 20 0.42 35.98 -20.58
CA GLU A 20 1.01 36.44 -21.85
C GLU A 20 2.52 36.62 -21.76
N THR A 21 3.03 37.18 -20.67
CA THR A 21 4.48 37.31 -20.44
C THR A 21 5.18 35.96 -20.31
N SER A 22 4.51 34.92 -19.81
CA SER A 22 5.05 33.56 -19.75
C SER A 22 5.21 32.88 -21.12
N LYS A 23 4.36 33.22 -22.11
CA LYS A 23 4.44 32.69 -23.48
C LYS A 23 5.52 33.38 -24.33
N ALA A 24 5.93 34.59 -23.96
CA ALA A 24 6.91 35.39 -24.70
C ALA A 24 8.38 35.06 -24.36
N LEU A 25 8.65 34.34 -23.27
CA LEU A 25 10.00 33.94 -22.90
C LEU A 25 10.44 32.71 -23.72
N ASN A 26 11.12 32.96 -24.84
CA ASN A 26 11.82 31.92 -25.60
C ASN A 26 13.10 31.51 -24.84
N ILE A 27 12.91 30.62 -23.87
CA ILE A 27 13.88 30.21 -22.84
C ILE A 27 15.12 29.50 -23.43
N ASN A 28 15.05 28.97 -24.66
CA ASN A 28 16.15 28.22 -25.26
C ASN A 28 17.40 29.08 -25.53
N ASN A 29 17.27 30.40 -25.67
CA ASN A 29 18.40 31.31 -25.86
C ASN A 29 19.04 31.78 -24.54
N ILE A 30 18.35 31.66 -23.40
CA ILE A 30 18.84 32.15 -22.09
C ILE A 30 19.84 31.16 -21.45
N PHE A 31 19.78 29.89 -21.84
CA PHE A 31 20.53 28.83 -21.16
C PHE A 31 21.95 28.58 -21.66
N LYS A 32 22.43 29.28 -22.70
CA LYS A 32 23.74 28.97 -23.31
C LYS A 32 24.94 29.16 -22.38
N ASP A 33 24.85 30.06 -21.39
CA ASP A 33 26.00 30.43 -20.53
C ASP A 33 25.83 30.08 -19.04
N ILE A 34 24.92 29.18 -18.69
CA ILE A 34 24.63 28.82 -17.29
C ILE A 34 25.13 27.41 -16.96
N THR A 35 25.84 27.24 -15.83
CA THR A 35 26.33 25.95 -15.36
C THR A 35 25.20 24.91 -15.19
N MET A 36 25.47 23.65 -15.53
CA MET A 36 24.49 22.55 -15.53
C MET A 36 23.67 22.41 -14.24
N SER A 37 24.30 22.66 -13.08
CA SER A 37 23.64 22.64 -11.77
C SER A 37 22.52 23.69 -11.65
N TYR A 38 22.74 24.89 -12.16
CA TYR A 38 21.76 25.98 -12.13
C TYR A 38 20.62 25.75 -13.13
N GLN A 39 20.93 25.23 -14.32
CA GLN A 39 19.91 24.84 -15.30
C GLN A 39 18.94 23.81 -14.71
N GLN A 40 19.44 22.84 -13.94
CA GLN A 40 18.61 21.81 -13.29
C GLN A 40 17.71 22.40 -12.19
N ARG A 41 18.22 23.37 -11.40
CA ARG A 41 17.40 24.08 -10.40
C ARG A 41 16.29 24.89 -11.06
N ILE A 42 16.58 25.58 -12.16
CA ILE A 42 15.58 26.35 -12.91
C ILE A 42 14.50 25.42 -13.50
N LYS A 43 14.89 24.27 -14.07
CA LYS A 43 13.92 23.25 -14.53
C LYS A 43 13.03 22.74 -13.40
N ASN A 44 13.57 22.54 -12.20
CA ASN A 44 12.77 22.15 -11.03
C ASN A 44 11.78 23.25 -10.60
N TYR A 45 12.17 24.53 -10.62
CA TYR A 45 11.25 25.63 -10.34
C TYR A 45 10.13 25.74 -11.36
N ILE A 46 10.44 25.59 -12.66
CA ILE A 46 9.42 25.56 -13.74
C ILE A 46 8.43 24.43 -13.49
N LYS A 47 8.91 23.23 -13.16
CA LYS A 47 8.07 22.06 -12.87
C LYS A 47 7.16 22.27 -11.65
N ILE A 48 7.66 22.92 -10.60
CA ILE A 48 6.85 23.31 -9.43
C ILE A 48 5.78 24.34 -9.84
N PHE A 49 6.13 25.30 -10.69
CA PHE A 49 5.21 26.33 -11.17
C PHE A 49 4.09 25.74 -12.04
N GLU A 50 4.40 24.75 -12.88
CA GLU A 50 3.40 24.01 -13.67
C GLU A 50 2.43 23.23 -12.76
N ILE A 51 2.94 22.57 -11.72
CA ILE A 51 2.11 21.85 -10.74
C ILE A 51 1.18 22.84 -9.99
N LEU A 52 1.72 23.98 -9.55
CA LEU A 52 0.92 25.01 -8.88
C LEU A 52 -0.11 25.63 -9.82
N ARG A 53 0.23 25.86 -11.09
CA ARG A 53 -0.69 26.35 -12.12
C ARG A 53 -1.85 25.39 -12.32
N ASP A 54 -1.57 24.10 -12.48
CA ASP A 54 -2.60 23.08 -12.72
C ASP A 54 -3.52 22.93 -11.49
N TYR A 55 -2.94 22.98 -10.28
CA TYR A 55 -3.70 22.98 -9.03
C TYR A 55 -4.60 24.22 -8.88
N MET A 56 -4.10 25.40 -9.23
CA MET A 56 -4.90 26.64 -9.22
C MET A 56 -6.00 26.63 -10.28
N TRP A 57 -5.77 26.05 -11.45
CA TRP A 57 -6.78 25.88 -12.50
C TRP A 57 -7.94 25.02 -12.04
N GLU A 58 -7.67 23.90 -11.35
CA GLU A 58 -8.73 23.05 -10.78
C GLU A 58 -9.57 23.79 -9.74
N ILE A 59 -8.94 24.61 -8.88
CA ILE A 59 -9.65 25.41 -7.87
C ILE A 59 -10.52 26.49 -8.52
N ILE A 60 -10.00 27.20 -9.54
CA ILE A 60 -10.75 28.25 -10.24
C ILE A 60 -11.91 27.65 -11.03
N PHE A 61 -11.70 26.52 -11.71
CA PHE A 61 -12.75 25.79 -12.43
C PHE A 61 -13.86 25.30 -11.49
N ALA A 62 -13.50 24.76 -10.32
CA ALA A 62 -14.44 24.36 -9.28
C ALA A 62 -15.24 25.55 -8.70
N LYS A 63 -14.60 26.71 -8.51
CA LYS A 63 -15.31 27.95 -8.12
C LYS A 63 -16.25 28.43 -9.22
N TRP A 64 -15.84 28.39 -10.49
CA TRP A 64 -16.65 28.85 -11.61
C TRP A 64 -17.92 28.00 -11.81
N LEU A 65 -17.83 26.68 -11.63
CA LEU A 65 -18.99 25.78 -11.62
C LEU A 65 -19.97 26.06 -10.47
N ARG A 66 -19.45 26.46 -9.30
CA ARG A 66 -20.27 26.74 -8.10
C ARG A 66 -21.10 28.02 -8.20
N TYR A 67 -20.73 28.95 -9.09
CA TYR A 67 -21.45 30.21 -9.32
C TYR A 67 -22.08 30.32 -10.72
N SER A 68 -22.07 29.23 -11.50
CA SER A 68 -22.75 29.18 -12.79
C SER A 68 -24.28 29.10 -12.60
N PRO A 69 -25.10 29.89 -13.33
CA PRO A 69 -26.56 29.88 -13.22
C PRO A 69 -27.22 28.53 -13.57
N MET A 70 -26.45 27.58 -14.11
CA MET A 70 -26.93 26.27 -14.54
C MET A 70 -27.23 25.31 -13.36
N PHE A 71 -26.89 25.67 -12.12
CA PHE A 71 -27.11 24.85 -10.91
C PHE A 71 -28.41 25.16 -10.15
N CYS A 72 -29.26 26.08 -10.64
CA CYS A 72 -30.55 26.40 -10.00
C CYS A 72 -31.76 25.61 -10.55
N LEU A 73 -31.56 24.62 -11.43
CA LEU A 73 -32.62 23.72 -11.85
C LEU A 73 -32.35 22.33 -11.30
N GLY A 74 -33.27 21.84 -10.47
CA GLY A 74 -33.17 20.60 -9.71
C GLY A 74 -32.95 19.36 -10.57
N VAL A 75 -31.70 19.03 -10.84
CA VAL A 75 -31.28 17.73 -11.36
C VAL A 75 -30.77 16.91 -10.19
N ARG A 76 -31.37 15.74 -9.99
CA ARG A 76 -31.01 14.74 -8.97
C ARG A 76 -29.65 14.11 -9.35
N THR A 77 -28.55 14.75 -8.96
CA THR A 77 -27.17 14.40 -9.35
C THR A 77 -26.55 13.30 -8.47
N ASN A 78 -27.21 12.15 -8.31
CA ASN A 78 -26.64 11.01 -7.56
C ASN A 78 -25.85 10.01 -8.42
N LYS A 79 -25.33 10.38 -9.61
CA LYS A 79 -24.66 9.40 -10.48
C LYS A 79 -23.45 9.84 -11.31
N LEU A 80 -22.89 11.04 -11.12
CA LEU A 80 -21.85 11.57 -12.02
C LEU A 80 -20.58 12.09 -11.33
N LEU A 81 -20.08 11.35 -10.34
CA LEU A 81 -18.68 11.48 -9.91
C LEU A 81 -17.94 10.18 -10.20
N LYS A 82 -17.56 9.98 -11.46
CA LYS A 82 -16.52 9.00 -11.81
C LYS A 82 -15.21 9.54 -11.25
N LYS A 83 -14.72 8.96 -10.14
CA LYS A 83 -13.38 9.24 -9.63
C LYS A 83 -12.36 8.83 -10.70
N TYR A 84 -11.74 9.81 -11.34
CA TYR A 84 -10.58 9.57 -12.19
C TYR A 84 -9.35 9.51 -11.28
N TYR A 85 -8.79 8.32 -11.10
CA TYR A 85 -7.52 8.15 -10.40
C TYR A 85 -6.39 8.56 -11.34
N SER A 86 -5.79 9.73 -11.10
CA SER A 86 -4.56 10.12 -11.78
C SER A 86 -3.43 9.25 -11.25
N THR A 87 -3.02 8.24 -12.01
CA THR A 87 -1.74 7.56 -11.77
C THR A 87 -0.81 7.91 -12.93
N LYS A 88 0.04 8.90 -12.71
CA LYS A 88 1.17 9.20 -13.59
C LYS A 88 2.15 8.03 -13.45
N LEU A 89 2.37 7.29 -14.53
CA LEU A 89 3.31 6.17 -14.60
C LEU A 89 4.74 6.73 -14.48
N ILE A 90 5.27 6.75 -13.26
CA ILE A 90 6.70 6.94 -12.98
C ILE A 90 7.29 5.54 -12.80
N GLU A 91 8.46 5.30 -13.38
CA GLU A 91 9.14 3.99 -13.50
C GLU A 91 8.83 3.00 -12.36
N ASN A 92 8.18 1.91 -12.76
CA ASN A 92 7.27 1.07 -11.98
C ASN A 92 7.96 0.08 -11.01
N LYS A 93 9.03 0.44 -10.31
CA LYS A 93 9.60 -0.46 -9.29
C LYS A 93 9.14 -0.06 -7.90
N LEU A 94 8.42 -0.95 -7.23
CA LEU A 94 8.07 -0.76 -5.82
C LEU A 94 9.35 -0.69 -4.98
N ASP A 95 9.41 0.28 -4.08
CA ASP A 95 10.48 0.36 -3.10
C ASP A 95 10.37 -0.83 -2.11
N PRO A 96 11.47 -1.53 -1.81
CA PRO A 96 11.43 -2.70 -0.95
C PRO A 96 10.95 -2.40 0.47
N HIS A 97 11.30 -1.25 1.06
CA HIS A 97 10.80 -0.86 2.37
C HIS A 97 9.31 -0.53 2.33
N TRP A 98 8.84 0.10 1.24
CA TRP A 98 7.40 0.30 1.04
C TRP A 98 6.65 -1.04 0.98
N VAL A 99 7.19 -2.02 0.23
CA VAL A 99 6.62 -3.37 0.18
C VAL A 99 6.59 -3.98 1.58
N THR A 100 7.70 -3.94 2.32
CA THR A 100 7.75 -4.44 3.71
C THR A 100 6.69 -3.79 4.59
N GLY A 101 6.55 -2.46 4.55
CA GLY A 101 5.53 -1.73 5.33
C GLY A 101 4.12 -2.14 4.96
N PHE A 102 3.83 -2.27 3.68
CA PHE A 102 2.52 -2.71 3.20
C PHE A 102 2.19 -4.15 3.63
N ILE A 103 3.16 -5.07 3.57
CA ILE A 103 2.99 -6.43 4.13
C ILE A 103 2.83 -6.40 5.64
N ASP A 104 3.52 -5.50 6.33
CA ASP A 104 3.39 -5.38 7.78
C ASP A 104 1.97 -4.94 8.20
N ALA A 105 1.23 -4.27 7.30
CA ALA A 105 -0.19 -4.01 7.45
C ALA A 105 -1.08 -5.18 6.96
N GLU A 106 -0.96 -5.57 5.68
CA GLU A 106 -1.95 -6.41 4.96
C GLU A 106 -1.54 -7.87 4.73
N GLY A 107 -0.27 -8.21 4.97
CA GLY A 107 0.27 -9.54 4.69
C GLY A 107 -0.08 -10.58 5.76
N CYS A 108 0.01 -11.85 5.38
CA CYS A 108 -0.26 -12.98 6.26
C CYS A 108 0.71 -14.13 6.00
N PHE A 109 1.38 -14.61 7.05
CA PHE A 109 2.21 -15.81 7.04
C PHE A 109 1.42 -16.95 7.68
N SER A 110 0.90 -17.87 6.86
CA SER A 110 0.00 -18.93 7.31
C SER A 110 0.70 -20.28 7.38
N VAL A 111 0.47 -20.99 8.49
CA VAL A 111 0.68 -22.43 8.61
C VAL A 111 -0.70 -23.07 8.71
N ILE A 112 -0.99 -24.02 7.82
CA ILE A 112 -2.27 -24.70 7.72
C ILE A 112 -2.04 -26.17 8.08
N ILE A 113 -2.69 -26.60 9.16
CA ILE A 113 -2.63 -27.97 9.64
C ILE A 113 -3.94 -28.68 9.27
N GLU A 114 -3.84 -29.62 8.35
CA GLU A 114 -4.95 -30.50 7.95
C GLU A 114 -4.80 -31.82 8.68
N VAL A 115 -5.71 -32.10 9.62
CA VAL A 115 -5.80 -33.38 10.35
C VAL A 115 -7.08 -34.10 9.95
N SER A 116 -6.97 -35.39 9.64
CA SER A 116 -8.12 -36.29 9.45
C SER A 116 -8.11 -37.43 10.48
N GLU A 117 -6.94 -37.98 10.76
CA GLU A 117 -6.66 -38.98 11.79
C GLU A 117 -5.30 -38.63 12.41
N SER A 118 -4.99 -39.13 13.61
CA SER A 118 -3.73 -38.81 14.32
C SER A 118 -2.45 -39.13 13.53
N LEU A 119 -2.53 -40.05 12.56
CA LEU A 119 -1.43 -40.45 11.67
C LEU A 119 -1.53 -39.87 10.25
N LYS A 120 -2.65 -39.22 9.90
CA LYS A 120 -2.87 -38.59 8.59
C LYS A 120 -2.99 -37.09 8.77
N SER A 121 -1.82 -36.47 8.87
CA SER A 121 -1.65 -35.04 9.08
C SER A 121 -0.87 -34.43 7.92
N LYS A 122 -1.28 -33.26 7.46
CA LYS A 122 -0.59 -32.52 6.41
C LYS A 122 -0.31 -31.10 6.87
N VAL A 123 0.93 -30.67 6.68
CA VAL A 123 1.36 -29.30 6.91
C VAL A 123 1.41 -28.59 5.56
N ARG A 124 0.74 -27.44 5.46
CA ARG A 124 0.80 -26.55 4.31
C ARG A 124 1.21 -25.17 4.77
N ILE A 125 1.88 -24.45 3.88
CA ILE A 125 2.41 -23.12 4.17
C ILE A 125 2.02 -22.16 3.05
N SER A 126 1.68 -20.93 3.43
CA SER A 126 1.41 -19.87 2.46
C SER A 126 1.81 -18.49 2.98
N PHE A 127 2.25 -17.65 2.06
CA PHE A 127 2.33 -16.21 2.23
C PHE A 127 1.24 -15.57 1.36
N GLU A 128 0.41 -14.71 1.96
CA GLU A 128 -0.79 -14.16 1.32
C GLU A 128 -0.98 -12.68 1.60
N ILE A 129 -1.57 -11.97 0.63
CA ILE A 129 -2.11 -10.61 0.81
C ILE A 129 -3.56 -10.65 0.31
N ASN A 130 -4.51 -10.29 1.17
CA ASN A 130 -5.94 -10.41 0.91
C ASN A 130 -6.58 -9.02 0.90
N LEU A 131 -6.91 -8.50 -0.28
CA LEU A 131 -7.49 -7.15 -0.42
C LEU A 131 -8.92 -7.20 -0.97
N HIS A 132 -9.63 -6.08 -0.87
CA HIS A 132 -10.86 -5.88 -1.63
C HIS A 132 -10.51 -5.84 -3.13
N GLU A 133 -11.42 -6.31 -4.00
CA GLU A 133 -11.20 -6.37 -5.45
C GLU A 133 -10.93 -5.02 -6.12
N LYS A 134 -11.24 -3.92 -5.44
CA LYS A 134 -11.04 -2.54 -5.92
C LYS A 134 -9.55 -2.16 -5.93
N ASP A 135 -8.77 -2.82 -5.08
CA ASP A 135 -7.34 -2.55 -4.88
C ASP A 135 -6.46 -3.63 -5.56
N LYS A 136 -7.04 -4.48 -6.42
CA LYS A 136 -6.34 -5.60 -7.07
C LYS A 136 -5.09 -5.19 -7.86
N GLU A 137 -5.03 -3.96 -8.37
CA GLU A 137 -3.89 -3.45 -9.14
C GLU A 137 -2.59 -3.43 -8.31
N ILE A 138 -2.68 -3.22 -6.99
CA ILE A 138 -1.50 -3.25 -6.12
C ILE A 138 -0.95 -4.67 -5.98
N LEU A 139 -1.81 -5.69 -6.04
CA LEU A 139 -1.40 -7.10 -6.01
C LEU A 139 -0.59 -7.45 -7.25
N TYR A 140 -0.97 -6.96 -8.43
CA TYR A 140 -0.19 -7.14 -9.66
C TYR A 140 1.19 -6.48 -9.57
N LYS A 141 1.28 -5.28 -8.98
CA LYS A 141 2.58 -4.63 -8.73
C LYS A 141 3.45 -5.43 -7.75
N ILE A 142 2.86 -5.97 -6.68
CA ILE A 142 3.56 -6.80 -5.70
C ILE A 142 4.00 -8.14 -6.31
N GLN A 143 3.16 -8.77 -7.12
CA GLN A 143 3.52 -9.98 -7.88
C GLN A 143 4.71 -9.70 -8.81
N SER A 144 4.67 -8.59 -9.56
CA SER A 144 5.79 -8.18 -10.41
C SER A 144 7.06 -7.86 -9.62
N PHE A 145 6.93 -7.32 -8.40
CA PHE A 145 8.06 -7.02 -7.53
C PHE A 145 8.76 -8.29 -7.04
N PHE A 146 8.00 -9.30 -6.59
CA PHE A 146 8.57 -10.56 -6.13
C PHE A 146 8.94 -11.51 -7.28
N GLY A 147 8.31 -11.37 -8.46
CA GLY A 147 8.54 -12.25 -9.61
C GLY A 147 8.02 -13.68 -9.41
N VAL A 148 7.30 -13.95 -8.32
CA VAL A 148 6.73 -15.26 -7.97
C VAL A 148 5.29 -15.10 -7.47
N GLY A 149 4.59 -16.22 -7.31
CA GLY A 149 3.23 -16.23 -6.77
C GLY A 149 2.13 -16.01 -7.81
N GLY A 150 0.89 -16.20 -7.39
CA GLY A 150 -0.30 -16.06 -8.23
C GLY A 150 -1.34 -15.15 -7.58
N ILE A 151 -2.17 -14.54 -8.44
CA ILE A 151 -3.31 -13.73 -8.01
C ILE A 151 -4.60 -14.49 -8.29
N TYR A 152 -5.46 -14.57 -7.28
CA TYR A 152 -6.72 -15.28 -7.32
C TYR A 152 -7.86 -14.31 -7.01
N HIS A 153 -8.84 -14.24 -7.89
CA HIS A 153 -10.02 -13.42 -7.69
C HIS A 153 -11.16 -14.25 -7.12
N ARG A 154 -11.85 -13.68 -6.12
CA ARG A 154 -13.07 -14.22 -5.51
C ARG A 154 -14.17 -13.16 -5.60
N PRO A 155 -14.82 -13.03 -6.78
CA PRO A 155 -15.83 -12.00 -7.03
C PRO A 155 -17.03 -12.13 -6.08
N ASP A 156 -17.39 -13.37 -5.72
CA ASP A 156 -18.43 -13.71 -4.75
C ASP A 156 -18.20 -13.05 -3.37
N ARG A 157 -16.93 -12.81 -3.01
CA ARG A 157 -16.53 -12.19 -1.73
C ARG A 157 -15.99 -10.79 -1.89
N LYS A 158 -15.99 -10.23 -3.11
CA LYS A 158 -15.34 -8.96 -3.47
C LYS A 158 -13.87 -8.92 -3.04
N LYS A 159 -13.16 -10.04 -3.17
CA LYS A 159 -11.78 -10.20 -2.70
C LYS A 159 -10.84 -10.57 -3.83
N SER A 160 -9.61 -10.07 -3.73
CA SER A 160 -8.48 -10.50 -4.56
C SER A 160 -7.32 -10.89 -3.65
N VAL A 161 -6.65 -11.98 -3.99
CA VAL A 161 -5.64 -12.60 -3.13
C VAL A 161 -4.37 -12.83 -3.92
N TYR A 162 -3.28 -12.19 -3.51
CA TYR A 162 -1.94 -12.61 -3.94
C TYR A 162 -1.46 -13.71 -2.99
N ARG A 163 -0.90 -14.79 -3.55
CA ARG A 163 -0.53 -15.98 -2.79
C ARG A 163 0.72 -16.66 -3.34
N VAL A 164 1.62 -17.02 -2.44
CA VAL A 164 2.79 -17.89 -2.69
C VAL A 164 2.69 -19.13 -1.80
N THR A 165 2.63 -20.31 -2.41
CA THR A 165 2.56 -21.61 -1.71
C THR A 165 3.69 -22.56 -2.09
N ASN A 166 4.43 -22.28 -3.17
CA ASN A 166 5.59 -23.08 -3.54
C ASN A 166 6.70 -22.83 -2.53
N VAL A 167 7.13 -23.87 -1.83
CA VAL A 167 8.11 -23.80 -0.74
C VAL A 167 9.47 -23.30 -1.24
N ASN A 168 9.86 -23.64 -2.46
CA ASN A 168 11.12 -23.16 -3.05
C ASN A 168 11.04 -21.63 -3.31
N TYR A 169 9.94 -21.13 -3.90
CA TYR A 169 9.75 -19.68 -4.07
C TYR A 169 9.70 -18.93 -2.73
N ILE A 170 9.11 -19.55 -1.71
CA ILE A 170 9.12 -19.00 -0.36
C ILE A 170 10.57 -18.89 0.15
N ASN A 171 11.35 -19.95 0.03
CA ASN A 171 12.73 -20.02 0.50
C ASN A 171 13.67 -19.07 -0.25
N ASP A 172 13.51 -18.98 -1.57
CA ASP A 172 14.49 -18.32 -2.44
C ASP A 172 14.16 -16.83 -2.67
N VAL A 173 12.91 -16.42 -2.42
CA VAL A 173 12.45 -15.06 -2.70
C VAL A 173 11.82 -14.38 -1.48
N ILE A 174 10.82 -15.01 -0.88
CA ILE A 174 10.01 -14.38 0.18
C ILE A 174 10.83 -14.21 1.47
N ILE A 175 11.47 -15.29 1.95
CA ILE A 175 12.30 -15.24 3.15
C ILE A 175 13.45 -14.24 2.98
N PRO A 176 14.27 -14.28 1.90
CA PRO A 176 15.36 -13.33 1.71
C PRO A 176 14.93 -11.87 1.70
N HIS A 177 13.75 -11.55 1.15
CA HIS A 177 13.23 -10.19 1.21
C HIS A 177 13.01 -9.74 2.65
N PHE A 178 12.30 -10.51 3.47
CA PHE A 178 12.00 -10.13 4.86
C PHE A 178 13.17 -10.34 5.82
N THR A 179 14.21 -11.09 5.43
CA THR A 179 15.50 -11.09 6.13
C THR A 179 16.27 -9.80 5.88
N LYS A 180 16.27 -9.30 4.63
CA LYS A 180 16.96 -8.05 4.24
C LYS A 180 16.19 -6.79 4.66
N TYR A 181 14.86 -6.85 4.64
CA TYR A 181 13.95 -5.78 5.01
C TYR A 181 12.99 -6.30 6.11
N PRO A 182 13.43 -6.29 7.38
CA PRO A 182 12.67 -6.90 8.47
C PRO A 182 11.32 -6.23 8.72
N LEU A 183 10.33 -7.05 9.05
CA LEU A 183 9.04 -6.61 9.60
C LEU A 183 9.25 -6.14 11.04
N ILE A 184 8.56 -5.08 11.44
CA ILE A 184 8.72 -4.47 12.77
C ILE A 184 7.48 -4.64 13.65
N SER A 185 6.32 -4.97 13.08
CA SER A 185 5.13 -5.31 13.85
C SER A 185 5.24 -6.70 14.48
N LYS A 186 4.21 -7.10 15.25
CA LYS A 186 4.06 -8.47 15.78
C LYS A 186 4.14 -9.55 14.69
N LYS A 187 3.84 -9.19 13.44
CA LYS A 187 3.95 -10.08 12.27
C LYS A 187 5.38 -10.51 11.97
N GLY A 188 6.39 -9.73 12.38
CA GLY A 188 7.77 -10.17 12.34
C GLY A 188 7.99 -11.41 13.19
N VAL A 189 7.30 -11.53 14.34
CA VAL A 189 7.40 -12.70 15.22
C VAL A 189 6.79 -13.92 14.53
N ASP A 190 5.61 -13.73 13.92
CA ASP A 190 4.96 -14.76 13.11
C ASP A 190 5.88 -15.21 11.97
N PHE A 191 6.51 -14.27 11.26
CA PHE A 191 7.46 -14.55 10.17
C PHE A 191 8.65 -15.39 10.65
N LEU A 192 9.26 -15.07 11.80
CA LEU A 192 10.39 -15.83 12.33
C LEU A 192 10.02 -17.28 12.66
N LEU A 193 8.88 -17.49 13.32
CA LEU A 193 8.37 -18.84 13.61
C LEU A 193 7.99 -19.58 12.32
N TRP A 194 7.36 -18.88 11.38
CA TRP A 194 6.98 -19.40 10.08
C TRP A 194 8.19 -19.85 9.26
N CYS A 195 9.31 -19.11 9.30
CA CYS A 195 10.57 -19.51 8.67
C CYS A 195 11.11 -20.84 9.25
N LYS A 196 10.99 -21.06 10.56
CA LYS A 196 11.37 -22.35 11.18
C LYS A 196 10.55 -23.49 10.59
N VAL A 197 9.23 -23.29 10.45
CA VAL A 197 8.34 -24.27 9.81
C VAL A 197 8.72 -24.52 8.34
N VAL A 198 9.02 -23.48 7.55
CA VAL A 198 9.50 -23.63 6.16
C VAL A 198 10.74 -24.52 6.11
N LYS A 199 11.72 -24.27 6.98
CA LYS A 199 12.96 -25.05 7.04
C LYS A 199 12.69 -26.53 7.34
N MET A 200 11.82 -26.81 8.30
CA MET A 200 11.40 -28.20 8.61
C MET A 200 10.66 -28.87 7.45
N ILE A 201 9.91 -28.10 6.66
CA ILE A 201 9.26 -28.61 5.45
C ILE A 201 10.29 -29.01 4.39
N LEU A 202 11.27 -28.12 4.13
CA LEU A 202 12.36 -28.37 3.17
C LEU A 202 13.19 -29.60 3.54
N ASN A 203 13.47 -29.77 4.83
CA ASN A 203 14.21 -30.92 5.37
C ASN A 203 13.38 -32.20 5.47
N LYS A 204 12.09 -32.17 5.08
CA LYS A 204 11.13 -33.27 5.23
C LYS A 204 10.89 -33.73 6.68
N GLU A 205 11.31 -32.95 7.67
CA GLU A 205 11.11 -33.24 9.10
C GLU A 205 9.62 -33.25 9.47
N HIS A 206 8.80 -32.47 8.77
CA HIS A 206 7.33 -32.47 8.92
C HIS A 206 6.66 -33.84 8.66
N LEU A 207 7.36 -34.80 8.05
CA LEU A 207 6.86 -36.16 7.81
C LEU A 207 7.09 -37.09 9.01
N THR A 208 7.95 -36.70 9.97
CA THR A 208 8.18 -37.48 11.18
C THR A 208 7.22 -37.02 12.28
N LYS A 209 6.91 -37.92 13.21
CA LYS A 209 6.05 -37.60 14.36
C LYS A 209 6.65 -36.46 15.20
N GLU A 210 7.94 -36.54 15.49
CA GLU A 210 8.66 -35.54 16.28
C GLU A 210 8.67 -34.19 15.58
N GLY A 211 9.05 -34.15 14.30
CA GLY A 211 9.08 -32.90 13.53
C GLY A 211 7.69 -32.28 13.39
N PHE A 212 6.65 -33.09 13.22
CA PHE A 212 5.27 -32.60 13.22
C PHE A 212 4.85 -31.99 14.58
N LEU A 213 5.19 -32.63 15.71
CA LEU A 213 4.92 -32.09 17.03
C LEU A 213 5.66 -30.77 17.29
N THR A 214 6.90 -30.65 16.83
CA THR A 214 7.65 -29.38 16.86
C THR A 214 7.01 -28.31 15.97
N ILE A 215 6.46 -28.67 14.80
CA ILE A 215 5.70 -27.71 13.98
C ILE A 215 4.44 -27.24 14.73
N LEU A 216 3.77 -28.12 15.47
CA LEU A 216 2.60 -27.74 16.27
C LEU A 216 2.96 -26.73 17.37
N SER A 217 4.14 -26.83 17.98
CA SER A 217 4.59 -25.87 19.00
C SER A 217 4.82 -24.48 18.41
N TYR A 218 5.36 -24.37 17.19
CA TYR A 218 5.46 -23.10 16.45
C TYR A 218 4.08 -22.59 16.01
N TYR A 219 3.26 -23.48 15.43
CA TYR A 219 1.90 -23.16 14.97
C TYR A 219 1.02 -22.59 16.08
N ALA A 220 1.20 -23.02 17.32
CA ALA A 220 0.45 -22.53 18.47
C ALA A 220 0.61 -21.02 18.72
N TYR A 221 1.71 -20.41 18.27
CA TYR A 221 1.93 -18.97 18.40
C TYR A 221 1.61 -18.15 17.14
N ILE A 222 1.65 -18.78 15.97
CA ILE A 222 1.48 -18.07 14.71
C ILE A 222 0.02 -17.60 14.57
N ASN A 223 -0.17 -16.31 14.27
CA ASN A 223 -1.47 -15.67 14.07
C ASN A 223 -2.44 -15.85 15.26
N ARG A 224 -3.43 -16.75 15.12
CA ARG A 224 -4.49 -17.03 16.12
C ARG A 224 -4.21 -18.30 16.92
N GLY A 225 -3.10 -18.99 16.66
CA GLY A 225 -2.74 -20.24 17.30
C GLY A 225 -3.56 -21.44 16.83
N VAL A 226 -3.70 -22.43 17.72
CA VAL A 226 -4.21 -23.77 17.37
C VAL A 226 -5.73 -23.76 17.15
N SER A 227 -6.19 -24.38 16.07
CA SER A 227 -7.62 -24.54 15.80
C SER A 227 -8.24 -25.60 16.71
N LYS A 228 -9.54 -25.46 17.02
CA LYS A 228 -10.30 -26.46 17.81
C LYS A 228 -10.16 -27.87 17.24
N LYS A 229 -10.18 -27.99 15.91
CA LYS A 229 -10.01 -29.27 15.22
C LYS A 229 -8.65 -29.89 15.55
N VAL A 230 -7.56 -29.12 15.50
CA VAL A 230 -6.21 -29.63 15.82
C VAL A 230 -6.09 -29.98 17.31
N LEU A 231 -6.64 -29.15 18.20
CA LEU A 231 -6.64 -29.42 19.65
C LEU A 231 -7.33 -30.74 20.02
N ASN A 232 -8.40 -31.12 19.31
CA ASN A 232 -9.08 -32.41 19.57
C ASN A 232 -8.17 -33.63 19.33
N TYR A 233 -7.25 -33.55 18.36
CA TYR A 233 -6.30 -34.63 18.09
C TYR A 233 -5.01 -34.49 18.91
N TYR A 234 -4.64 -33.26 19.26
CA TYR A 234 -3.40 -32.93 19.96
C TYR A 234 -3.69 -31.97 21.13
N PRO A 235 -4.24 -32.45 22.25
CA PRO A 235 -4.68 -31.60 23.37
C PRO A 235 -3.52 -31.01 24.18
N ASN A 236 -2.35 -31.67 24.16
CA ASN A 236 -1.20 -31.32 25.00
C ASN A 236 -0.09 -30.58 24.23
N ILE A 237 -0.46 -29.71 23.28
CA ILE A 237 0.53 -28.91 22.54
C ILE A 237 1.15 -27.90 23.51
N ILE A 238 2.47 -27.96 23.64
CA ILE A 238 3.27 -26.98 24.38
C ILE A 238 3.78 -25.95 23.38
N PRO A 239 3.36 -24.67 23.46
CA PRO A 239 3.82 -23.62 22.56
C PRO A 239 5.34 -23.34 22.70
N SER A 240 6.03 -23.01 21.61
CA SER A 240 7.48 -22.71 21.61
C SER A 240 7.82 -21.29 22.08
N ASP A 241 8.98 -21.04 22.68
CA ASP A 241 9.35 -19.66 23.08
C ASP A 241 9.18 -18.60 21.98
N LYS A 242 8.61 -17.46 22.40
CA LYS A 242 8.30 -16.36 21.50
C LYS A 242 9.57 -15.57 21.17
N PRO A 243 9.92 -15.39 19.89
CA PRO A 243 10.99 -14.50 19.49
C PRO A 243 10.74 -13.06 19.97
N ILE A 244 11.80 -12.41 20.43
CA ILE A 244 11.80 -10.98 20.73
C ILE A 244 12.20 -10.23 19.45
N ILE A 245 11.50 -9.14 19.17
CA ILE A 245 11.83 -8.22 18.08
C ILE A 245 12.06 -6.84 18.66
N ASP A 246 13.23 -6.30 18.39
CA ASP A 246 13.59 -4.94 18.76
C ASP A 246 13.10 -3.98 17.68
N LEU A 247 12.43 -2.92 18.10
CA LEU A 247 12.06 -1.85 17.19
C LEU A 247 13.31 -1.10 16.75
N PRO A 248 13.45 -0.75 15.46
CA PRO A 248 14.58 0.02 15.01
C PRO A 248 14.52 1.43 15.60
N ASN A 249 15.68 1.98 15.99
CA ASN A 249 15.78 3.34 16.53
C ASN A 249 15.22 4.41 15.56
N ASN A 250 15.39 4.18 14.24
CA ASN A 250 14.88 5.04 13.18
C ASN A 250 14.02 4.22 12.21
N ILE A 251 12.80 4.69 11.94
CA ILE A 251 11.87 4.04 11.00
C ILE A 251 12.07 4.62 9.60
N ASN A 252 12.21 3.74 8.60
CA ASN A 252 12.33 4.17 7.20
C ASN A 252 11.02 4.83 6.71
N PRO A 253 11.06 6.02 6.08
CA PRO A 253 9.86 6.72 5.62
C PRO A 253 9.06 5.95 4.55
N GLN A 254 9.72 5.14 3.72
CA GLN A 254 9.03 4.29 2.74
C GLN A 254 8.26 3.16 3.43
N TRP A 255 8.82 2.57 4.50
CA TRP A 255 8.10 1.61 5.33
C TRP A 255 6.85 2.24 5.93
N VAL A 256 6.95 3.48 6.48
CA VAL A 256 5.79 4.20 7.01
C VAL A 256 4.73 4.42 5.93
N SER A 257 5.15 4.85 4.73
CA SER A 257 4.23 5.04 3.61
C SER A 257 3.53 3.75 3.19
N GLY A 258 4.24 2.62 3.16
CA GLY A 258 3.67 1.30 2.88
C GLY A 258 2.67 0.86 3.93
N PHE A 259 3.02 1.01 5.20
CA PHE A 259 2.16 0.65 6.31
C PHE A 259 0.86 1.47 6.32
N VAL A 260 0.96 2.78 6.14
CA VAL A 260 -0.19 3.70 6.04
C VAL A 260 -1.05 3.41 4.81
N ALA A 261 -0.47 2.90 3.71
CA ALA A 261 -1.26 2.50 2.54
C ALA A 261 -2.15 1.27 2.79
N GLY A 262 -1.82 0.43 3.79
CA GLY A 262 -2.66 -0.68 4.24
C GLY A 262 -3.62 -0.28 5.37
N ASP A 263 -3.05 0.15 6.50
CA ASP A 263 -3.82 0.33 7.76
C ASP A 263 -4.06 1.80 8.13
N GLY A 264 -3.70 2.73 7.24
CA GLY A 264 -3.90 4.17 7.46
C GLY A 264 -5.30 4.65 7.09
N GLY A 265 -5.68 5.81 7.65
CA GLY A 265 -6.94 6.47 7.35
C GLY A 265 -6.77 7.99 7.28
N PHE A 266 -7.31 8.60 6.22
CA PHE A 266 -7.36 10.06 6.06
C PHE A 266 -8.83 10.50 6.19
N SER A 267 -9.14 11.18 7.29
CA SER A 267 -10.51 11.57 7.64
C SER A 267 -10.66 13.08 7.77
N ILE A 268 -11.76 13.62 7.24
CA ILE A 268 -12.15 15.02 7.43
C ILE A 268 -13.35 15.03 8.38
N TYR A 269 -13.20 15.69 9.52
CA TYR A 269 -14.29 15.86 10.49
C TYR A 269 -14.88 17.25 10.36
N VAL A 270 -16.15 17.33 9.97
CA VAL A 270 -16.92 18.58 9.98
C VAL A 270 -17.76 18.59 11.26
N ARG A 271 -17.57 19.60 12.10
CA ARG A 271 -18.37 19.82 13.31
C ARG A 271 -19.03 21.20 13.23
N PRO A 272 -20.29 21.35 13.69
CA PRO A 272 -20.88 22.67 13.86
C PRO A 272 -19.98 23.52 14.75
N ALA A 273 -19.71 24.75 14.34
CA ALA A 273 -19.18 25.74 15.27
C ALA A 273 -20.29 26.01 16.32
N LYS A 274 -19.93 26.10 17.61
CA LYS A 274 -20.83 26.75 18.56
C LYS A 274 -20.93 28.21 18.15
N ASP A 275 -22.14 28.74 18.12
CA ASP A 275 -22.41 30.13 17.76
C ASP A 275 -21.46 31.07 18.54
N TYR A 276 -20.71 31.91 17.81
CA TYR A 276 -19.89 32.99 18.38
C TYR A 276 -20.75 34.25 18.54
#